data_AF-A0A5D2S8Z6-F1
#
_entry.id   AF-A0A5D2S8Z6-F1
#
_cell.length_a   1.000
_cell.length_b   1.000
_cell.length_c   1.000
_cell.angle_alpha   90.00
_cell.angle_beta   90.00
_cell.angle_gamma   90.00
#
_symmetry.space_group_name_H-M   'P 1'
#
loop_
_entity.id
_entity.type
_entity.pdbx_description
1 polymer ?
#
loop_
_entity_poly.entity_id
_entity_poly.type
_entity_poly.pdbx_seq_one_letter_code
_entity_poly.pdbx_strand_id
1 'polypeptide(L)'
;MGIISNLRGPRTQEHGLPLSDSLPSSTSVSNKTKCSNLMPLVVALVVIAEIAFLGRLDMAKNAAFFDSWPEMFYKYHSSDGAEVAGVEKVDIETLGGDQNLFKESCEDWLEREDGVIYSRDFAKDPIWISGADQEWETCAVSCKFGFDPSKKPDAVFGLPQQSGVASVLRSMESASYYSENNLAQARRRGYDIVMTTSLSSDVPVGYFSWAEYDIMAPVMPKTEKAYAAAFISNCGARNFRLEALVGLEKANIKIDSYGSCHRNRDGNVDKVETLKRYKFSLAFENSNEEDYVTEKFLQSLVAGTIPVVVGAPNIEDFAPSPSSYLHIKELEDVPSIAKKMKYLAENPNAYNQSLRWKYEGPSDSFKALVDMAAVHSSCRLCIHLATVIQEKEEKSSDFKKRPCKCTRGSETVYHTYVRERGRFKMDSIFLRSSNLTLEALEAAVLKKFKSLKHVPIWKQERPKSIRGGDELKVYRVYPVGLTQRQALYTFKFKGDADLRSHIENNPCPKFEVIFV
;
A
#
# COMPACT_ATOMS: atom_id res chain seq x y z
N MET A 1 17.36 -14.06 -11.94
CA MET A 1 17.63 -15.50 -12.20
C MET A 1 17.71 -16.19 -10.86
N GLY A 2 16.74 -17.03 -10.54
CA GLY A 2 16.75 -17.88 -9.35
C GLY A 2 16.40 -19.29 -9.78
N ILE A 3 17.40 -20.18 -9.79
CA ILE A 3 17.24 -21.61 -10.05
C ILE A 3 17.06 -22.26 -8.68
N ILE A 4 15.87 -22.76 -8.39
CA ILE A 4 15.62 -23.59 -7.21
C ILE A 4 15.52 -25.04 -7.66
N SER A 5 16.37 -25.84 -7.02
CA SER A 5 16.65 -27.25 -7.24
C SER A 5 15.47 -28.13 -6.83
N ASN A 6 15.13 -29.08 -7.69
CA ASN A 6 14.17 -30.15 -7.45
C ASN A 6 14.68 -31.15 -6.40
N LEU A 7 13.84 -31.47 -5.40
CA LEU A 7 13.97 -32.68 -4.58
C LEU A 7 12.68 -33.50 -4.74
N ARG A 8 12.78 -34.65 -5.41
CA ARG A 8 11.73 -35.68 -5.48
C ARG A 8 12.34 -37.01 -5.04
N GLY A 9 11.86 -37.54 -3.91
CA GLY A 9 12.08 -38.92 -3.48
C GLY A 9 11.18 -39.91 -4.24
N PRO A 10 11.51 -41.22 -4.22
CA PRO A 10 11.08 -42.16 -5.25
C PRO A 10 9.73 -42.84 -4.93
N ARG A 11 8.97 -43.16 -5.99
CA ARG A 11 7.87 -44.13 -5.96
C ARG A 11 8.34 -45.44 -6.58
N THR A 12 8.17 -46.52 -5.83
CA THR A 12 8.29 -47.93 -6.19
C THR A 12 7.15 -48.38 -7.11
N GLN A 13 7.47 -49.12 -8.17
CA GLN A 13 6.60 -50.18 -8.70
C GLN A 13 7.40 -51.19 -9.52
N GLU A 14 7.13 -52.47 -9.25
CA GLU A 14 7.75 -53.67 -9.80
C GLU A 14 7.18 -54.10 -11.16
N HIS A 15 7.96 -54.99 -11.79
CA HIS A 15 7.63 -56.04 -12.77
C HIS A 15 7.72 -55.73 -14.27
N GLY A 16 8.67 -56.42 -14.92
CA GLY A 16 8.68 -56.72 -16.37
C GLY A 16 10.09 -56.85 -16.97
N LEU A 17 10.65 -58.06 -16.98
CA LEU A 17 11.78 -58.49 -17.83
C LEU A 17 11.29 -59.66 -18.71
N PRO A 18 12.03 -60.14 -19.72
CA PRO A 18 13.20 -59.56 -20.42
C PRO A 18 13.07 -59.62 -21.96
N LEU A 19 14.03 -59.04 -22.70
CA LEU A 19 14.67 -59.72 -23.84
C LEU A 19 15.96 -58.97 -24.23
N SER A 20 16.93 -59.77 -24.63
CA SER A 20 18.35 -59.50 -24.84
C SER A 20 18.66 -58.76 -26.14
N ASP A 21 19.74 -57.98 -26.17
CA ASP A 21 20.94 -58.29 -26.97
C ASP A 21 22.02 -57.21 -26.82
N SER A 22 23.22 -57.61 -27.23
CA SER A 22 24.55 -57.33 -26.70
C SER A 22 25.39 -56.28 -27.47
N LEU A 23 26.12 -55.43 -26.71
CA LEU A 23 27.54 -54.95 -26.87
C LEU A 23 28.00 -54.25 -28.19
N PRO A 24 29.16 -53.54 -28.23
CA PRO A 24 29.81 -52.71 -27.20
C PRO A 24 30.49 -51.38 -27.68
N SER A 25 30.77 -50.53 -26.69
CA SER A 25 31.97 -49.67 -26.47
C SER A 25 32.74 -49.01 -27.63
N SER A 26 33.02 -47.72 -27.47
CA SER A 26 34.41 -47.25 -27.51
C SER A 26 34.65 -46.11 -26.51
N THR A 27 35.60 -46.36 -25.63
CA THR A 27 36.23 -45.44 -24.68
C THR A 27 37.40 -44.72 -25.34
N SER A 28 37.58 -43.42 -25.06
CA SER A 28 38.93 -42.84 -25.01
C SER A 28 39.04 -41.90 -23.81
N VAL A 29 40.09 -42.17 -23.03
CA VAL A 29 40.45 -41.50 -21.77
C VAL A 29 41.75 -40.74 -22.01
N SER A 30 41.90 -39.63 -21.28
CA SER A 30 43.15 -38.99 -20.83
C SER A 30 43.61 -37.74 -21.59
N ASN A 31 43.54 -36.58 -20.93
CA ASN A 31 44.74 -36.08 -20.22
C ASN A 31 44.38 -35.03 -19.16
N LYS A 32 44.82 -35.31 -17.92
CA LYS A 32 44.83 -34.40 -16.78
C LYS A 32 46.08 -33.52 -16.85
N THR A 33 45.91 -32.21 -16.71
CA THR A 33 46.94 -31.31 -16.18
C THR A 33 46.40 -30.62 -14.93
N LYS A 34 47.08 -30.86 -13.80
CA LYS A 34 46.85 -30.22 -12.51
C LYS A 34 47.44 -28.80 -12.52
N CYS A 35 46.62 -27.81 -12.22
CA CYS A 35 46.97 -26.48 -11.71
C CYS A 35 45.64 -25.86 -11.23
N SER A 36 45.40 -25.25 -10.08
CA SER A 36 46.08 -25.02 -8.81
C SER A 36 44.95 -24.57 -7.86
N ASN A 37 45.02 -24.93 -6.58
CA ASN A 37 44.02 -24.65 -5.54
C ASN A 37 43.92 -23.15 -5.18
N LEU A 38 43.51 -22.27 -6.11
CA LEU A 38 43.37 -20.82 -5.84
C LEU A 38 41.91 -20.35 -5.73
N MET A 39 40.94 -21.18 -6.12
CA MET A 39 39.51 -20.82 -6.14
C MET A 39 38.94 -20.47 -4.75
N PRO A 40 39.25 -21.20 -3.66
CA PRO A 40 38.69 -20.88 -2.34
C PRO A 40 39.22 -19.54 -1.78
N LEU A 41 40.48 -19.20 -2.10
CA LEU A 41 41.13 -17.95 -1.66
C LEU A 41 40.61 -16.73 -2.42
N VAL A 42 40.34 -16.88 -3.73
CA VAL A 42 39.74 -15.81 -4.54
C VAL A 42 38.29 -15.58 -4.13
N VAL A 43 37.52 -16.62 -3.83
CA VAL A 43 36.14 -16.48 -3.34
C VAL A 43 36.11 -15.84 -1.94
N ALA A 44 37.00 -16.21 -1.04
CA ALA A 44 37.09 -15.58 0.28
C ALA A 44 37.49 -14.09 0.19
N LEU A 45 38.41 -13.73 -0.70
CA LEU A 45 38.80 -12.34 -0.94
C LEU A 45 37.66 -11.51 -1.56
N VAL A 46 36.86 -12.09 -2.47
CA VAL A 46 35.69 -11.41 -3.04
C VAL A 46 34.60 -11.20 -1.99
N VAL A 47 34.35 -12.18 -1.12
CA VAL A 47 33.37 -12.05 -0.02
C VAL A 47 33.83 -11.04 1.03
N ILE A 48 35.12 -11.00 1.38
CA ILE A 48 35.67 -9.98 2.29
C ILE A 48 35.64 -8.58 1.64
N ALA A 49 35.90 -8.47 0.34
CA ALA A 49 35.80 -7.20 -0.40
C ALA A 49 34.35 -6.71 -0.51
N GLU A 50 33.36 -7.59 -0.70
CA GLU A 50 31.93 -7.23 -0.69
C GLU A 50 31.44 -6.83 0.71
N ILE A 51 31.88 -7.52 1.78
CA ILE A 51 31.56 -7.13 3.16
C ILE A 51 32.21 -5.78 3.53
N ALA A 52 33.45 -5.52 3.08
CA ALA A 52 34.12 -4.24 3.29
C ALA A 52 33.51 -3.10 2.43
N PHE A 53 32.96 -3.42 1.26
CA PHE A 53 32.25 -2.47 0.39
C PHE A 53 30.87 -2.11 0.98
N LEU A 54 30.16 -3.07 1.55
CA LEU A 54 28.91 -2.83 2.29
C LEU A 54 29.15 -2.07 3.61
N GLY A 55 30.28 -2.32 4.29
CA GLY A 55 30.67 -1.57 5.49
C GLY A 55 31.11 -0.11 5.24
N ARG A 56 31.50 0.25 4.01
CA ARG A 56 31.86 1.65 3.65
C ARG A 56 30.69 2.49 3.14
N LEU A 57 29.60 1.89 2.71
CA LEU A 57 28.38 2.63 2.34
C LEU A 57 27.58 3.11 3.56
N ASP A 58 27.85 2.57 4.75
CA ASP A 58 27.13 2.88 5.99
C ASP A 58 27.83 3.91 6.92
N MET A 59 28.98 4.44 6.51
CA MET A 59 29.71 5.48 7.28
C MET A 59 29.59 6.90 6.70
N ALA A 60 28.91 7.08 5.56
CA ALA A 60 28.77 8.39 4.91
C ALA A 60 27.42 9.10 5.15
N LYS A 61 26.49 8.50 5.90
CA LYS A 61 25.21 9.13 6.28
C LYS A 61 25.07 9.46 7.77
N ASN A 62 26.03 9.06 8.62
CA ASN A 62 25.96 9.22 10.07
C ASN A 62 26.72 10.43 10.63
N ALA A 63 27.17 11.37 9.79
CA ALA A 63 27.95 12.54 10.24
C ALA A 63 27.19 13.89 10.21
N ALA A 64 25.88 13.90 9.97
CA ALA A 64 25.09 15.15 9.91
C ALA A 64 23.75 15.10 10.68
N PHE A 65 23.61 14.19 11.65
CA PHE A 65 22.37 14.03 12.43
C PHE A 65 22.54 14.28 13.94
N PHE A 66 23.74 14.59 14.41
CA PHE A 66 24.00 14.96 15.80
C PHE A 66 24.26 16.46 15.92
N ASP A 67 23.19 17.26 15.82
CA ASP A 67 23.11 18.61 16.40
C ASP A 67 21.66 19.10 16.33
N SER A 68 20.83 18.59 17.22
CA SER A 68 19.76 19.32 17.92
C SER A 68 18.84 18.33 18.61
N TRP A 69 19.17 18.00 19.86
CA TRP A 69 18.25 17.72 20.97
C TRP A 69 19.07 18.02 22.22
N PRO A 70 18.60 18.95 23.07
CA PRO A 70 17.55 18.58 24.02
C PRO A 70 16.54 19.69 24.32
N GLU A 71 15.25 19.32 24.41
CA GLU A 71 14.31 19.75 25.45
C GLU A 71 13.03 18.91 25.33
N MET A 72 13.05 17.72 25.93
CA MET A 72 11.86 16.91 26.16
C MET A 72 11.87 16.42 27.61
N PHE A 73 11.70 17.34 28.56
CA PHE A 73 11.38 17.04 29.95
C PHE A 73 10.55 18.16 30.56
N TYR A 74 9.23 18.15 30.33
CA TYR A 74 8.29 18.67 31.32
C TYR A 74 7.29 17.59 31.66
N LYS A 75 7.64 16.90 32.75
CA LYS A 75 6.79 16.00 33.51
C LYS A 75 5.76 16.84 34.25
N TYR A 76 4.52 16.38 34.15
CA TYR A 76 3.49 16.43 35.18
C TYR A 76 4.07 16.55 36.60
N HIS A 77 3.66 17.57 37.36
CA HIS A 77 3.60 17.52 38.82
C HIS A 77 2.33 18.24 39.30
N SER A 78 1.56 17.51 40.11
CA SER A 78 0.45 18.00 40.92
C SER A 78 0.96 18.26 42.35
N SER A 79 0.40 19.32 42.95
CA SER A 79 0.40 19.87 44.33
C SER A 79 1.63 19.74 45.24
N ASP A 80 2.05 20.88 45.82
CA ASP A 80 1.77 21.22 47.24
C ASP A 80 2.21 22.63 47.64
N GLY A 81 1.36 23.29 48.44
CA GLY A 81 1.67 24.09 49.63
C GLY A 81 2.49 25.39 49.55
N ALA A 82 1.82 26.54 49.74
CA ALA A 82 2.33 27.64 50.56
C ALA A 82 1.20 28.59 51.01
N GLU A 83 1.07 28.73 52.33
CA GLU A 83 0.19 29.67 53.05
C GLU A 83 0.65 31.12 52.92
N VAL A 84 -0.28 32.07 52.77
CA VAL A 84 -0.21 33.40 53.41
C VAL A 84 -1.63 33.85 53.79
N ALA A 85 -1.71 34.46 54.97
CA ALA A 85 -2.87 34.71 55.81
C ALA A 85 -3.82 35.84 55.38
N GLY A 86 -5.08 35.68 55.83
CA GLY A 86 -5.88 36.74 56.45
C GLY A 86 -6.85 37.47 55.53
N VAL A 87 -8.16 37.23 55.72
CA VAL A 87 -9.24 38.23 55.92
C VAL A 87 -10.54 37.47 56.25
N GLU A 88 -11.39 38.13 57.03
CA GLU A 88 -12.41 37.64 57.97
C GLU A 88 -13.55 36.76 57.42
N LYS A 89 -14.04 35.90 58.32
CA LYS A 89 -15.29 35.13 58.26
C LYS A 89 -16.51 36.06 58.16
N VAL A 90 -17.40 35.76 57.21
CA VAL A 90 -18.84 36.03 57.34
C VAL A 90 -19.57 34.74 56.99
N ASP A 91 -20.21 34.15 58.00
CA ASP A 91 -21.03 32.94 57.87
C ASP A 91 -22.34 33.28 57.15
N ILE A 92 -22.58 32.65 56.00
CA ILE A 92 -23.92 32.51 55.41
C ILE A 92 -24.07 31.04 54.97
N GLU A 93 -24.77 30.27 55.79
CA GLU A 93 -25.37 29.00 55.37
C GLU A 93 -26.43 29.29 54.30
N THR A 94 -26.18 28.88 53.05
CA THR A 94 -27.25 28.62 52.08
C THR A 94 -26.81 27.56 51.08
N LEU A 95 -27.46 26.39 51.18
CA LEU A 95 -27.75 25.41 50.13
C LEU A 95 -27.09 25.66 48.75
N GLY A 96 -25.86 25.18 48.58
CA GLY A 96 -25.12 25.22 47.32
C GLY A 96 -25.22 23.89 46.58
N GLY A 97 -26.31 23.70 45.82
CA GLY A 97 -26.31 22.78 44.69
C GLY A 97 -25.31 23.26 43.65
N ASP A 98 -24.57 22.31 43.09
CA ASP A 98 -23.45 22.45 42.16
C ASP A 98 -23.76 23.41 40.97
N GLN A 99 -23.42 24.69 41.11
CA GLN A 99 -23.66 25.72 40.09
C GLN A 99 -22.65 25.68 38.91
N ASN A 100 -21.73 24.72 38.88
CA ASN A 100 -20.80 24.55 37.77
C ASN A 100 -21.37 23.77 36.56
N LEU A 101 -22.56 23.17 36.68
CA LEU A 101 -23.17 22.39 35.59
C LEU A 101 -23.84 23.24 34.48
N PHE A 102 -23.99 24.55 34.67
CA PHE A 102 -24.76 25.42 33.77
C PHE A 102 -23.97 26.06 32.60
N LYS A 103 -22.70 25.69 32.37
CA LYS A 103 -21.87 26.28 31.29
C LYS A 103 -21.11 25.33 30.37
N GLU A 104 -21.04 24.02 30.66
CA GLU A 104 -20.32 23.07 29.79
C GLU A 104 -21.02 22.98 28.42
N SER A 105 -20.28 23.05 27.30
CA SER A 105 -20.88 22.88 25.97
C SER A 105 -21.25 21.41 25.70
N CYS A 106 -22.07 21.13 24.68
CA CYS A 106 -22.33 19.74 24.30
C CYS A 106 -21.03 19.05 23.85
N GLU A 107 -20.16 19.78 23.16
CA GLU A 107 -18.86 19.30 22.69
C GLU A 107 -17.95 18.90 23.85
N ASP A 108 -17.77 19.78 24.85
CA ASP A 108 -16.91 19.50 26.01
C ASP A 108 -17.43 18.29 26.81
N TRP A 109 -18.75 18.22 27.01
CA TRP A 109 -19.40 17.11 27.70
C TRP A 109 -19.21 15.79 26.93
N LEU A 110 -19.40 15.80 25.60
CA LEU A 110 -19.23 14.62 24.75
C LEU A 110 -17.77 14.15 24.69
N GLU A 111 -16.81 15.07 24.62
CA GLU A 111 -15.38 14.72 24.61
C GLU A 111 -14.98 13.97 25.89
N ARG A 112 -15.52 14.38 27.04
CA ARG A 112 -15.30 13.74 28.33
C ARG A 112 -16.06 12.41 28.47
N GLU A 113 -17.34 12.38 28.12
CA GLU A 113 -18.18 11.19 28.30
C GLU A 113 -17.94 10.09 27.27
N ASP A 114 -17.62 10.42 26.03
CA ASP A 114 -17.33 9.44 24.98
C ASP A 114 -15.87 8.97 24.98
N GLY A 115 -15.01 9.57 25.81
CA GLY A 115 -13.62 9.17 25.98
C GLY A 115 -13.49 7.69 26.34
N VAL A 116 -12.64 6.97 25.59
CA VAL A 116 -12.41 5.53 25.76
C VAL A 116 -10.99 5.27 26.23
N ILE A 117 -10.88 4.49 27.30
CA ILE A 117 -9.64 3.83 27.71
C ILE A 117 -9.78 2.36 27.33
N TYR A 118 -9.06 1.95 26.28
CA TYR A 118 -9.06 0.56 25.84
C TYR A 118 -8.26 -0.32 26.81
N SER A 119 -8.67 -1.58 26.92
CA SER A 119 -8.03 -2.59 27.77
C SER A 119 -6.55 -2.79 27.47
N ARG A 120 -6.16 -2.67 26.19
CA ARG A 120 -4.78 -2.85 25.72
C ARG A 120 -4.17 -1.51 25.31
N ASP A 121 -3.09 -1.16 25.99
CA ASP A 121 -2.21 -0.05 25.61
C ASP A 121 -1.10 -0.57 24.69
N PHE A 122 -1.26 -0.36 23.38
CA PHE A 122 -0.29 -0.81 22.38
C PHE A 122 1.11 -0.23 22.57
N ALA A 123 1.29 0.90 23.26
CA ALA A 123 2.64 1.43 23.54
C ALA A 123 3.43 0.49 24.48
N LYS A 124 2.72 -0.17 25.41
CA LYS A 124 3.31 -1.11 26.39
C LYS A 124 3.25 -2.55 25.90
N ASP A 125 2.16 -2.92 25.24
CA ASP A 125 1.93 -4.23 24.69
C ASP A 125 1.69 -4.16 23.17
N PRO A 126 2.76 -4.10 22.36
CA PRO A 126 2.67 -3.87 20.92
C PRO A 126 1.95 -5.01 20.20
N ILE A 127 1.40 -4.70 19.03
CA ILE A 127 0.90 -5.74 18.11
C ILE A 127 2.05 -6.68 17.76
N TRP A 128 1.83 -7.98 17.95
CA TRP A 128 2.85 -9.00 17.72
C TRP A 128 2.46 -9.93 16.57
N ILE A 129 3.30 -9.99 15.54
CA ILE A 129 3.05 -10.82 14.36
C ILE A 129 4.22 -11.79 14.16
N SER A 130 3.93 -13.07 13.90
CA SER A 130 4.96 -14.09 13.68
C SER A 130 5.04 -14.57 12.23
N GLY A 131 6.20 -15.11 11.85
CA GLY A 131 6.44 -15.68 10.52
C GLY A 131 6.97 -14.70 9.47
N ALA A 132 7.44 -13.53 9.87
CA ALA A 132 8.16 -12.59 9.01
C ALA A 132 9.12 -11.72 9.86
N ASP A 133 10.11 -11.14 9.21
CA ASP A 133 11.04 -10.19 9.82
C ASP A 133 10.50 -8.75 9.75
N GLN A 134 11.00 -7.87 10.61
CA GLN A 134 10.66 -6.46 10.60
C GLN A 134 11.49 -5.71 9.54
N GLU A 135 10.81 -5.09 8.58
CA GLU A 135 11.41 -4.43 7.41
C GLU A 135 11.10 -2.93 7.33
N TRP A 136 10.59 -2.31 8.40
CA TRP A 136 10.23 -0.88 8.43
C TRP A 136 10.63 -0.22 9.75
N GLU A 137 10.85 1.10 9.70
CA GLU A 137 11.39 1.88 10.83
C GLU A 137 10.31 2.35 11.81
N THR A 138 9.21 2.90 11.31
CA THR A 138 8.17 3.52 12.14
C THR A 138 6.77 3.10 11.74
N CYS A 139 5.86 3.05 12.71
CA CYS A 139 4.46 2.73 12.48
C CYS A 139 3.57 3.53 13.44
N ALA A 140 2.36 3.86 12.99
CA ALA A 140 1.39 4.63 13.79
C ALA A 140 0.88 3.85 15.03
N VAL A 141 1.09 2.54 15.06
CA VAL A 141 0.85 1.68 16.21
C VAL A 141 2.14 0.90 16.50
N SER A 142 2.47 0.75 17.79
CA SER A 142 3.63 -0.05 18.19
C SER A 142 3.43 -1.48 17.72
N CYS A 143 4.39 -1.98 16.94
CA CYS A 143 4.27 -3.26 16.26
C CYS A 143 5.62 -3.96 16.20
N LYS A 144 5.61 -5.28 16.36
CA LYS A 144 6.81 -6.12 16.35
C LYS A 144 6.55 -7.38 15.55
N PHE A 145 7.53 -7.72 14.71
CA PHE A 145 7.51 -8.94 13.92
C PHE A 145 8.62 -9.87 14.39
N GLY A 146 8.33 -11.17 14.42
CA GLY A 146 9.31 -12.19 14.73
C GLY A 146 8.73 -13.40 15.45
N PHE A 147 9.61 -14.34 15.80
CA PHE A 147 9.27 -15.49 16.61
C PHE A 147 9.68 -15.25 18.06
N ASP A 148 8.73 -15.39 18.97
CA ASP A 148 8.96 -15.38 20.42
C ASP A 148 8.12 -16.51 21.04
N PRO A 149 8.75 -17.58 21.56
CA PRO A 149 8.02 -18.73 22.11
C PRO A 149 7.30 -18.39 23.43
N SER A 150 7.62 -17.27 24.07
CA SER A 150 7.01 -16.84 25.34
C SER A 150 5.72 -16.03 25.14
N LYS A 151 5.44 -15.60 23.91
CA LYS A 151 4.29 -14.73 23.59
C LYS A 151 3.37 -15.38 22.59
N LYS A 152 2.06 -15.27 22.86
CA LYS A 152 1.04 -15.61 21.87
C LYS A 152 0.95 -14.46 20.84
N PRO A 153 1.17 -14.71 19.54
CA PRO A 153 1.03 -13.68 18.51
C PRO A 153 -0.43 -13.26 18.32
N ASP A 154 -0.63 -12.01 17.89
CA ASP A 154 -1.91 -11.50 17.40
C ASP A 154 -2.23 -12.10 16.01
N ALA A 155 -1.20 -12.28 15.18
CA ALA A 155 -1.32 -12.91 13.87
C ALA A 155 -0.07 -13.69 13.43
N VAL A 156 -0.23 -14.65 12.51
CA VAL A 156 0.85 -15.48 11.97
C VAL A 156 0.74 -15.57 10.45
N PHE A 157 1.85 -15.38 9.75
CA PHE A 157 1.92 -15.62 8.30
C PHE A 157 1.93 -17.11 7.96
N GLY A 158 1.23 -17.46 6.88
CA GLY A 158 1.18 -18.82 6.36
C GLY A 158 -0.04 -19.59 6.85
N LEU A 159 0.04 -20.92 6.81
CA LEU A 159 -1.14 -21.79 6.91
C LEU A 159 -1.95 -21.53 8.20
N PRO A 160 -3.30 -21.48 8.11
CA PRO A 160 -4.15 -21.30 9.27
C PRO A 160 -3.89 -22.36 10.33
N GLN A 161 -3.52 -21.94 11.53
CA GLN A 161 -3.35 -22.81 12.69
C GLN A 161 -4.61 -22.75 13.58
N GLN A 162 -4.98 -23.88 14.18
CA GLN A 162 -6.16 -24.00 15.04
C GLN A 162 -5.87 -23.41 16.44
N SER A 163 -5.79 -22.09 16.61
CA SER A 163 -5.62 -21.54 17.97
C SER A 163 -5.94 -20.06 18.18
N GLY A 164 -7.08 -19.52 17.70
CA GLY A 164 -7.54 -18.16 18.07
C GLY A 164 -6.49 -17.05 17.88
N VAL A 165 -5.61 -17.22 16.89
CA VAL A 165 -4.59 -16.30 16.40
C VAL A 165 -4.95 -16.06 14.94
N ALA A 166 -4.92 -14.81 14.49
CA ALA A 166 -5.30 -14.50 13.11
C ALA A 166 -4.28 -15.08 12.12
N SER A 167 -4.75 -15.80 11.11
CA SER A 167 -3.94 -16.32 10.03
C SER A 167 -3.85 -15.34 8.86
N VAL A 168 -2.64 -15.13 8.33
CA VAL A 168 -2.35 -14.12 7.30
C VAL A 168 -1.84 -14.76 6.02
N LEU A 169 -2.58 -14.57 4.92
CA LEU A 169 -2.12 -14.83 3.56
C LEU A 169 -1.47 -13.56 3.02
N ARG A 170 -0.22 -13.65 2.57
CA ARG A 170 0.48 -12.56 1.87
C ARG A 170 1.09 -13.05 0.56
N SER A 171 0.68 -12.43 -0.55
CA SER A 171 1.22 -12.75 -1.88
C SER A 171 1.02 -11.60 -2.85
N MET A 172 2.00 -11.33 -3.71
CA MET A 172 1.86 -10.38 -4.82
C MET A 172 1.68 -11.09 -6.17
N GLU A 173 1.39 -12.39 -6.13
CA GLU A 173 1.17 -13.22 -7.32
C GLU A 173 -0.33 -13.28 -7.68
N SER A 174 -0.62 -13.42 -8.97
CA SER A 174 -2.00 -13.50 -9.46
C SER A 174 -2.73 -14.76 -9.00
N ALA A 175 -4.00 -14.60 -8.64
CA ALA A 175 -4.91 -15.72 -8.33
C ALA A 175 -5.14 -16.65 -9.52
N SER A 176 -4.90 -16.14 -10.74
CA SER A 176 -4.93 -16.95 -11.96
C SER A 176 -3.87 -18.04 -11.95
N TYR A 177 -2.74 -17.89 -11.24
CA TYR A 177 -1.72 -18.94 -11.10
C TYR A 177 -1.83 -19.68 -9.76
N TYR A 178 -2.14 -18.93 -8.70
CA TYR A 178 -2.22 -19.43 -7.33
C TYR A 178 -3.62 -19.18 -6.79
N SER A 179 -4.49 -20.17 -6.97
CA SER A 179 -5.91 -20.09 -6.64
C SER A 179 -6.17 -19.58 -5.21
N GLU A 180 -5.31 -19.91 -4.26
CA GLU A 180 -5.33 -19.43 -2.88
C GLU A 180 -5.33 -17.91 -2.72
N ASN A 181 -4.79 -17.16 -3.70
CA ASN A 181 -4.78 -15.70 -3.68
C ASN A 181 -6.14 -15.09 -4.05
N ASN A 182 -7.08 -15.90 -4.57
CA ASN A 182 -8.46 -15.45 -4.71
C ASN A 182 -9.07 -15.23 -3.33
N LEU A 183 -9.61 -14.04 -3.06
CA LEU A 183 -10.13 -13.66 -1.74
C LEU A 183 -11.14 -14.67 -1.19
N ALA A 184 -12.12 -15.10 -1.99
CA ALA A 184 -13.14 -16.05 -1.56
C ALA A 184 -12.55 -17.44 -1.27
N GLN A 185 -11.54 -17.86 -2.03
CA GLN A 185 -10.85 -19.13 -1.78
C GLN A 185 -9.94 -19.06 -0.55
N ALA A 186 -9.23 -17.95 -0.34
CA ALA A 186 -8.44 -17.72 0.86
C ALA A 186 -9.30 -17.85 2.12
N ARG A 187 -10.48 -17.21 2.12
CA ARG A 187 -11.46 -17.35 3.22
C ARG A 187 -11.92 -18.78 3.41
N ARG A 188 -12.27 -19.50 2.32
CA ARG A 188 -12.64 -20.92 2.40
C ARG A 188 -11.52 -21.81 2.95
N ARG A 189 -10.26 -21.43 2.73
CA ARG A 189 -9.09 -22.12 3.28
C ARG A 189 -8.81 -21.75 4.74
N GLY A 190 -9.54 -20.80 5.31
CA GLY A 190 -9.46 -20.43 6.73
C GLY A 190 -8.57 -19.23 7.03
N TYR A 191 -8.17 -18.43 6.04
CA TYR A 191 -7.39 -17.21 6.29
C TYR A 191 -8.26 -16.09 6.88
N ASP A 192 -7.86 -15.57 8.03
CA ASP A 192 -8.53 -14.43 8.70
C ASP A 192 -8.18 -13.11 8.02
N ILE A 193 -6.96 -12.96 7.52
CA ILE A 193 -6.46 -11.76 6.86
C ILE A 193 -5.82 -12.12 5.52
N VAL A 194 -6.24 -11.43 4.47
CA VAL A 194 -5.71 -11.60 3.11
C VAL A 194 -5.03 -10.32 2.68
N MET A 195 -3.80 -10.47 2.19
CA MET A 195 -2.92 -9.41 1.72
C MET A 195 -2.45 -9.75 0.30
N THR A 196 -3.17 -9.25 -0.71
CA THR A 196 -2.82 -9.46 -2.13
C THR A 196 -2.78 -8.16 -2.91
N THR A 197 -2.47 -8.21 -4.20
CA THR A 197 -2.53 -7.04 -5.09
C THR A 197 -3.94 -6.46 -5.20
N SER A 198 -4.99 -7.27 -4.96
CA SER A 198 -6.37 -6.78 -4.98
C SER A 198 -6.58 -5.71 -3.91
N LEU A 199 -7.09 -4.55 -4.31
CA LEU A 199 -7.50 -3.46 -3.43
C LEU A 199 -8.72 -3.82 -2.56
N SER A 200 -9.36 -4.96 -2.84
CA SER A 200 -10.42 -5.57 -2.03
C SER A 200 -9.89 -6.49 -0.91
N SER A 201 -8.58 -6.71 -0.84
CA SER A 201 -7.93 -7.38 0.29
C SER A 201 -8.11 -6.57 1.59
N ASP A 202 -7.99 -7.23 2.76
CA ASP A 202 -8.02 -6.51 4.04
C ASP A 202 -6.87 -5.51 4.14
N VAL A 203 -5.69 -5.90 3.66
CA VAL A 203 -4.50 -5.06 3.57
C VAL A 203 -3.83 -5.28 2.20
N PRO A 204 -4.15 -4.46 1.19
CA PRO A 204 -3.60 -4.63 -0.15
C PRO A 204 -2.07 -4.46 -0.20
N VAL A 205 -1.41 -5.21 -1.08
CA VAL A 205 0.04 -5.16 -1.33
C VAL A 205 0.27 -4.98 -2.83
N GLY A 206 0.40 -3.73 -3.26
CA GLY A 206 0.58 -3.36 -4.67
C GLY A 206 2.03 -3.06 -5.03
N TYR A 207 2.32 -2.99 -6.33
CA TYR A 207 3.63 -2.65 -6.90
C TYR A 207 3.83 -1.14 -7.12
N PHE A 208 3.09 -0.28 -6.41
CA PHE A 208 3.14 1.17 -6.59
C PHE A 208 3.67 1.83 -5.32
N SER A 209 4.65 2.73 -5.49
CA SER A 209 5.26 3.47 -4.39
C SER A 209 6.03 4.68 -4.94
N TRP A 210 5.97 5.81 -4.24
CA TRP A 210 6.83 6.96 -4.54
C TRP A 210 8.30 6.71 -4.20
N ALA A 211 8.57 5.85 -3.21
CA ALA A 211 9.92 5.52 -2.76
C ALA A 211 10.64 4.56 -3.72
N GLU A 212 9.90 3.61 -4.31
CA GLU A 212 10.47 2.59 -5.21
C GLU A 212 10.52 3.04 -6.67
N TYR A 213 9.57 3.89 -7.09
CA TYR A 213 9.44 4.31 -8.48
C TYR A 213 9.49 5.83 -8.59
N ASP A 214 10.51 6.34 -9.28
CA ASP A 214 10.58 7.75 -9.68
C ASP A 214 9.60 8.04 -10.83
N ILE A 215 8.31 7.95 -10.53
CA ILE A 215 7.20 8.12 -11.48
C ILE A 215 7.19 9.54 -12.07
N MET A 216 7.80 10.52 -11.39
CA MET A 216 7.93 11.89 -11.87
C MET A 216 9.28 12.18 -12.53
N ALA A 217 10.09 11.15 -12.80
CA ALA A 217 11.35 11.29 -13.53
C ALA A 217 11.15 12.06 -14.87
N PRO A 218 12.10 12.93 -15.25
CA PRO A 218 12.04 13.69 -16.50
C PRO A 218 11.89 12.79 -17.73
N VAL A 219 11.09 13.24 -18.70
CA VAL A 219 10.91 12.54 -19.97
C VAL A 219 12.14 12.75 -20.85
N MET A 220 12.79 11.65 -21.25
CA MET A 220 13.93 11.67 -22.17
C MET A 220 13.48 11.67 -23.64
N PRO A 221 14.31 12.19 -24.57
CA PRO A 221 14.05 12.08 -26.01
C PRO A 221 13.91 10.62 -26.46
N LYS A 222 12.89 10.35 -27.29
CA LYS A 222 12.64 9.01 -27.83
C LYS A 222 13.46 8.81 -29.10
N THR A 223 14.55 8.04 -29.00
CA THR A 223 15.56 7.91 -30.06
C THR A 223 15.43 6.64 -30.90
N GLU A 224 14.69 5.64 -30.41
CA GLU A 224 14.55 4.36 -31.12
C GLU A 224 13.58 4.46 -32.29
N LYS A 225 13.91 3.78 -33.39
CA LYS A 225 13.06 3.74 -34.60
C LYS A 225 11.86 2.82 -34.45
N ALA A 226 11.99 1.75 -33.67
CA ALA A 226 10.87 0.89 -33.36
C ALA A 226 9.89 1.64 -32.45
N TYR A 227 8.59 1.40 -32.63
CA TYR A 227 7.56 2.11 -31.88
C TYR A 227 7.61 1.73 -30.40
N ALA A 228 7.74 0.42 -30.13
CA ALA A 228 7.62 -0.14 -28.80
C ALA A 228 8.77 -1.09 -28.45
N ALA A 229 8.99 -1.25 -27.15
CA ALA A 229 9.85 -2.30 -26.60
C ALA A 229 9.06 -3.26 -25.70
N ALA A 230 9.46 -4.53 -25.69
CA ALA A 230 8.85 -5.59 -24.91
C ALA A 230 9.88 -6.38 -24.09
N PHE A 231 9.60 -6.59 -22.80
CA PHE A 231 10.44 -7.34 -21.86
C PHE A 231 9.66 -8.52 -21.29
N ILE A 232 9.25 -9.45 -22.16
CA ILE A 232 8.40 -10.60 -21.81
C ILE A 232 9.25 -11.87 -21.81
N SER A 233 9.36 -12.54 -20.66
CA SER A 233 10.14 -13.78 -20.53
C SER A 233 9.33 -15.00 -20.13
N ASN A 234 8.10 -14.84 -19.65
CA ASN A 234 7.17 -15.96 -19.44
C ASN A 234 6.30 -16.12 -20.70
N CYS A 235 6.57 -17.10 -21.55
CA CYS A 235 5.81 -17.26 -22.80
C CYS A 235 4.51 -18.05 -22.61
N GLY A 236 4.31 -18.68 -21.45
CA GLY A 236 3.10 -19.43 -21.09
C GLY A 236 2.17 -18.64 -20.19
N ALA A 237 1.88 -17.38 -20.54
CA ALA A 237 0.98 -16.55 -19.76
C ALA A 237 -0.46 -17.08 -19.77
N ARG A 238 -1.22 -16.88 -18.69
CA ARG A 238 -2.65 -17.24 -18.60
C ARG A 238 -3.53 -16.10 -19.14
N ASN A 239 -3.17 -15.55 -20.30
CA ASN A 239 -3.91 -14.53 -21.04
C ASN A 239 -3.46 -14.47 -22.52
N PHE A 240 -4.03 -13.55 -23.30
CA PHE A 240 -3.80 -13.41 -24.74
C PHE A 240 -2.62 -12.49 -25.12
N ARG A 241 -1.67 -12.25 -24.21
CA ARG A 241 -0.68 -11.18 -24.40
C ARG A 241 0.29 -11.41 -25.57
N LEU A 242 0.61 -12.66 -25.89
CA LEU A 242 1.51 -12.97 -27.01
C LEU A 242 0.76 -12.86 -28.34
N GLU A 243 -0.50 -13.26 -28.37
CA GLU A 243 -1.39 -13.06 -29.50
C GLU A 243 -1.59 -11.57 -29.79
N ALA A 244 -1.73 -10.75 -28.74
CA ALA A 244 -1.78 -9.29 -28.88
C ALA A 244 -0.46 -8.72 -29.45
N LEU A 245 0.70 -9.19 -28.95
CA LEU A 245 2.01 -8.78 -29.47
C LEU A 245 2.14 -9.12 -30.97
N VAL A 246 1.84 -10.37 -31.35
CA VAL A 246 1.84 -10.83 -32.75
C VAL A 246 0.85 -10.01 -33.59
N GLY A 247 -0.32 -9.70 -33.05
CA GLY A 247 -1.32 -8.86 -33.72
C GLY A 247 -0.81 -7.45 -33.99
N LEU A 248 -0.10 -6.84 -33.03
CA LEU A 248 0.54 -5.53 -33.21
C LEU A 248 1.64 -5.59 -34.29
N GLU A 249 2.48 -6.64 -34.29
CA GLU A 249 3.49 -6.86 -35.33
C GLU A 249 2.85 -6.97 -36.72
N LYS A 250 1.78 -7.78 -36.85
CA LYS A 250 1.00 -7.93 -38.09
C LYS A 250 0.34 -6.62 -38.54
N ALA A 251 -0.06 -5.78 -37.59
CA ALA A 251 -0.55 -4.42 -37.86
C ALA A 251 0.58 -3.43 -38.20
N ASN A 252 1.80 -3.90 -38.47
CA ASN A 252 2.97 -3.13 -38.83
C ASN A 252 3.43 -2.17 -37.71
N ILE A 253 3.32 -2.58 -36.45
CA ILE A 253 3.98 -1.95 -35.32
C ILE A 253 5.32 -2.66 -35.12
N LYS A 254 6.42 -1.97 -35.44
CA LYS A 254 7.76 -2.49 -35.16
C LYS A 254 8.01 -2.53 -33.64
N ILE A 255 8.25 -3.73 -33.12
CA ILE A 255 8.49 -4.00 -31.70
C ILE A 255 9.88 -4.61 -31.53
N ASP A 256 10.67 -4.03 -30.61
CA ASP A 256 11.93 -4.61 -30.16
C ASP A 256 11.70 -5.43 -28.87
N SER A 257 11.87 -6.74 -28.96
CA SER A 257 11.67 -7.71 -27.89
C SER A 257 13.01 -8.12 -27.27
N TYR A 258 13.21 -7.73 -26.02
CA TYR A 258 14.42 -7.98 -25.23
C TYR A 258 14.25 -9.20 -24.30
N GLY A 259 13.01 -9.57 -23.97
CA GLY A 259 12.71 -10.73 -23.15
C GLY A 259 12.90 -12.06 -23.88
N SER A 260 12.70 -13.17 -23.18
CA SER A 260 12.88 -14.52 -23.76
C SER A 260 11.84 -14.87 -24.84
N CYS A 261 10.68 -14.22 -24.85
CA CYS A 261 9.66 -14.41 -25.87
C CYS A 261 9.89 -13.46 -27.06
N HIS A 262 9.76 -13.97 -28.29
CA HIS A 262 10.10 -13.30 -29.57
C HIS A 262 11.58 -12.91 -29.74
N ARG A 263 12.23 -12.39 -28.69
CA ARG A 263 13.68 -12.13 -28.54
C ARG A 263 14.41 -11.74 -29.83
N ASN A 264 14.07 -10.57 -30.39
CA ASN A 264 14.73 -10.03 -31.58
C ASN A 264 15.84 -9.00 -31.25
N ARG A 265 16.02 -8.69 -29.95
CA ARG A 265 17.14 -7.91 -29.40
C ARG A 265 17.84 -8.67 -28.28
N ASP A 266 19.08 -8.28 -27.98
CA ASP A 266 19.79 -8.83 -26.82
C ASP A 266 19.23 -8.25 -25.52
N GLY A 267 18.85 -9.12 -24.60
CA GLY A 267 18.22 -8.77 -23.32
C GLY A 267 19.20 -8.34 -22.23
N ASN A 268 20.51 -8.36 -22.48
CA ASN A 268 21.53 -7.92 -21.54
C ASN A 268 21.62 -6.37 -21.48
N VAL A 269 20.52 -5.74 -21.06
CA VAL A 269 20.36 -4.28 -20.97
C VAL A 269 19.65 -3.90 -19.67
N ASP A 270 19.87 -2.67 -19.20
CA ASP A 270 18.98 -2.10 -18.20
C ASP A 270 17.61 -1.81 -18.82
N LYS A 271 16.55 -2.36 -18.20
CA LYS A 271 15.19 -2.29 -18.72
C LYS A 271 14.67 -0.85 -18.75
N VAL A 272 14.77 -0.11 -17.65
CA VAL A 272 14.18 1.22 -17.53
C VAL A 272 14.92 2.22 -18.42
N GLU A 273 16.26 2.18 -18.42
CA GLU A 273 17.08 3.02 -19.30
C GLU A 273 16.85 2.72 -20.78
N THR A 274 16.56 1.46 -21.11
CA THR A 274 16.17 1.10 -22.47
C THR A 274 14.79 1.66 -22.82
N LEU A 275 13.80 1.46 -21.97
CA LEU A 275 12.43 1.98 -22.17
C LEU A 275 12.38 3.51 -22.32
N LYS A 276 13.30 4.26 -21.69
CA LYS A 276 13.39 5.72 -21.83
C LYS A 276 13.54 6.18 -23.29
N ARG A 277 14.11 5.35 -24.17
CA ARG A 277 14.34 5.66 -25.59
C ARG A 277 13.15 5.32 -26.51
N TYR A 278 12.14 4.60 -26.02
CA TYR A 278 10.97 4.18 -26.79
C TYR A 278 9.75 5.06 -26.50
N LYS A 279 8.86 5.19 -27.51
CA LYS A 279 7.58 5.88 -27.37
C LYS A 279 6.56 5.04 -26.59
N PHE A 280 6.61 3.73 -26.78
CA PHE A 280 5.69 2.78 -26.14
C PHE A 280 6.45 1.67 -25.42
N SER A 281 5.87 1.19 -24.33
CA SER A 281 6.33 0.02 -23.58
C SER A 281 5.19 -1.01 -23.56
N LEU A 282 5.44 -2.26 -23.94
CA LEU A 282 4.45 -3.31 -23.80
C LEU A 282 4.42 -3.80 -22.34
N ALA A 283 3.57 -3.18 -21.54
CA ALA A 283 3.34 -3.48 -20.14
C ALA A 283 2.30 -4.62 -20.00
N PHE A 284 2.65 -5.79 -20.54
CA PHE A 284 1.74 -6.93 -20.62
C PHE A 284 1.88 -7.85 -19.42
N GLU A 285 0.83 -7.96 -18.62
CA GLU A 285 0.77 -8.82 -17.44
C GLU A 285 0.63 -10.30 -17.78
N ASN A 286 0.88 -11.15 -16.79
CA ASN A 286 0.85 -12.62 -16.94
C ASN A 286 -0.59 -13.20 -16.93
N SER A 287 -1.57 -12.40 -16.55
CA SER A 287 -2.99 -12.73 -16.38
C SER A 287 -3.81 -11.43 -16.38
N ASN A 288 -5.12 -11.55 -16.60
CA ASN A 288 -6.05 -10.43 -16.61
C ASN A 288 -6.89 -10.47 -15.34
N GLU A 289 -6.42 -9.84 -14.27
CA GLU A 289 -7.05 -9.85 -12.96
C GLU A 289 -7.22 -8.43 -12.42
N GLU A 290 -8.39 -8.14 -11.85
CA GLU A 290 -8.66 -6.85 -11.18
C GLU A 290 -7.63 -6.65 -10.06
N ASP A 291 -6.91 -5.54 -10.03
CA ASP A 291 -5.85 -5.37 -9.02
C ASP A 291 -4.45 -5.66 -9.50
N TYR A 292 -4.34 -6.47 -10.55
CA TYR A 292 -3.05 -7.02 -10.92
C TYR A 292 -2.29 -6.09 -11.86
N VAL A 293 -1.77 -5.01 -11.28
CA VAL A 293 -0.90 -4.02 -11.93
C VAL A 293 0.48 -4.08 -11.27
N THR A 294 1.48 -4.48 -12.05
CA THR A 294 2.82 -4.79 -11.54
C THR A 294 3.88 -3.76 -11.94
N GLU A 295 5.14 -4.06 -11.65
CA GLU A 295 6.30 -3.24 -12.01
C GLU A 295 6.33 -2.89 -13.51
N LYS A 296 5.71 -3.70 -14.38
CA LYS A 296 5.67 -3.47 -15.84
C LYS A 296 5.01 -2.14 -16.18
N PHE A 297 3.89 -1.84 -15.53
CA PHE A 297 3.18 -0.58 -15.75
C PHE A 297 3.94 0.58 -15.11
N LEU A 298 4.34 0.45 -13.84
CA LEU A 298 5.01 1.54 -13.10
C LEU A 298 6.37 1.90 -13.72
N GLN A 299 7.18 0.93 -14.13
CA GLN A 299 8.45 1.18 -14.82
C GLN A 299 8.26 1.89 -16.17
N SER A 300 7.13 1.66 -16.84
CA SER A 300 6.78 2.39 -18.07
C SER A 300 6.52 3.87 -17.77
N LEU A 301 5.83 4.16 -16.66
CA LEU A 301 5.63 5.53 -16.19
C LEU A 301 6.96 6.20 -15.81
N VAL A 302 7.83 5.51 -15.06
CA VAL A 302 9.19 5.99 -14.72
C VAL A 302 9.96 6.36 -15.98
N ALA A 303 9.99 5.48 -16.98
CA ALA A 303 10.69 5.71 -18.24
C ALA A 303 10.07 6.82 -19.13
N GLY A 304 8.92 7.40 -18.74
CA GLY A 304 8.24 8.44 -19.52
C GLY A 304 7.82 7.95 -20.90
N THR A 305 7.41 6.70 -20.99
CA THR A 305 6.87 6.05 -22.20
C THR A 305 5.38 5.76 -21.97
N ILE A 306 4.60 5.69 -23.04
CA ILE A 306 3.18 5.34 -22.94
C ILE A 306 3.08 3.81 -22.79
N PRO A 307 2.62 3.26 -21.64
CA PRO A 307 2.34 1.83 -21.53
C PRO A 307 1.21 1.39 -22.46
N VAL A 308 1.44 0.32 -23.20
CA VAL A 308 0.42 -0.47 -23.87
C VAL A 308 0.16 -1.70 -23.02
N VAL A 309 -1.07 -1.88 -22.57
CA VAL A 309 -1.43 -2.79 -21.49
C VAL A 309 -2.28 -3.93 -22.03
N VAL A 310 -1.94 -5.15 -21.58
CA VAL A 310 -2.80 -6.33 -21.52
C VAL A 310 -2.71 -6.80 -20.08
N GLY A 311 -3.81 -6.81 -19.32
CA GLY A 311 -3.75 -7.10 -17.89
C GLY A 311 -5.03 -6.74 -17.15
N ALA A 312 -4.91 -6.00 -16.05
CA ALA A 312 -6.03 -5.63 -15.21
C ALA A 312 -7.14 -4.91 -16.02
N PRO A 313 -8.41 -5.37 -15.94
CA PRO A 313 -9.51 -4.79 -16.71
C PRO A 313 -9.82 -3.34 -16.31
N ASN A 314 -9.44 -2.94 -15.09
CA ASN A 314 -9.63 -1.63 -14.49
C ASN A 314 -8.33 -0.80 -14.43
N ILE A 315 -7.41 -0.96 -15.39
CA ILE A 315 -6.13 -0.24 -15.44
C ILE A 315 -6.29 1.30 -15.37
N GLU A 316 -7.44 1.85 -15.77
CA GLU A 316 -7.78 3.26 -15.62
C GLU A 316 -7.64 3.77 -14.18
N ASP A 317 -7.91 2.93 -13.18
CA ASP A 317 -7.81 3.27 -11.75
C ASP A 317 -6.35 3.52 -11.32
N PHE A 318 -5.41 2.94 -12.06
CA PHE A 318 -3.96 2.96 -11.84
C PHE A 318 -3.25 3.97 -12.73
N ALA A 319 -3.94 4.60 -13.66
CA ALA A 319 -3.33 5.51 -14.62
C ALA A 319 -3.20 6.95 -14.06
N PRO A 320 -2.06 7.64 -14.26
CA PRO A 320 -1.91 9.02 -13.81
C PRO A 320 -2.85 9.99 -14.54
N SER A 321 -3.23 9.67 -15.78
CA SER A 321 -4.27 10.38 -16.55
C SER A 321 -4.96 9.45 -17.57
N PRO A 322 -6.18 9.76 -18.06
CA PRO A 322 -6.86 8.96 -19.06
C PRO A 322 -6.11 8.80 -20.40
N SER A 323 -5.24 9.76 -20.74
CA SER A 323 -4.45 9.74 -21.97
C SER A 323 -3.08 9.07 -21.82
N SER A 324 -2.71 8.63 -20.61
CA SER A 324 -1.36 8.17 -20.28
C SER A 324 -1.05 6.72 -20.66
N TYR A 325 -2.04 5.94 -21.10
CA TYR A 325 -1.89 4.52 -21.44
C TYR A 325 -2.75 4.14 -22.66
N LEU A 326 -2.48 2.97 -23.22
CA LEU A 326 -3.31 2.30 -24.22
C LEU A 326 -3.66 0.91 -23.69
N HIS A 327 -4.92 0.49 -23.72
CA HIS A 327 -5.36 -0.79 -23.18
C HIS A 327 -5.96 -1.66 -24.28
N ILE A 328 -5.40 -2.86 -24.42
CA ILE A 328 -5.94 -3.94 -25.24
C ILE A 328 -6.71 -4.85 -24.29
N LYS A 329 -8.04 -4.70 -24.23
CA LYS A 329 -8.91 -5.49 -23.36
C LYS A 329 -9.16 -6.87 -23.93
N GLU A 330 -9.22 -6.94 -25.25
CA GLU A 330 -9.42 -8.15 -26.04
C GLU A 330 -8.66 -8.06 -27.37
N LEU A 331 -8.56 -9.16 -28.11
CA LEU A 331 -7.73 -9.21 -29.33
C LEU A 331 -8.29 -8.32 -30.45
N GLU A 332 -9.59 -8.09 -30.44
CA GLU A 332 -10.35 -7.26 -31.36
C GLU A 332 -9.94 -5.77 -31.25
N ASP A 333 -9.37 -5.36 -30.11
CA ASP A 333 -8.88 -4.00 -29.91
C ASP A 333 -7.57 -3.72 -30.66
N VAL A 334 -6.77 -4.76 -30.94
CA VAL A 334 -5.40 -4.64 -31.46
C VAL A 334 -5.30 -3.73 -32.70
N PRO A 335 -6.17 -3.85 -33.73
CA PRO A 335 -6.12 -2.94 -34.89
C PRO A 335 -6.33 -1.47 -34.53
N SER A 336 -7.26 -1.19 -33.60
CA SER A 336 -7.55 0.19 -33.16
C SER A 336 -6.39 0.77 -32.34
N ILE A 337 -5.78 -0.05 -31.48
CA ILE A 337 -4.62 0.32 -30.67
C ILE A 337 -3.39 0.53 -31.54
N ALA A 338 -3.12 -0.35 -32.51
CA ALA A 338 -2.05 -0.16 -33.49
C ALA A 338 -2.23 1.15 -34.27
N LYS A 339 -3.45 1.47 -34.72
CA LYS A 339 -3.75 2.75 -35.38
C LYS A 339 -3.46 3.93 -34.45
N LYS A 340 -3.85 3.85 -33.18
CA LYS A 340 -3.58 4.90 -32.18
C LYS A 340 -2.08 5.06 -31.91
N MET A 341 -1.32 3.97 -31.82
CA MET A 341 0.14 3.99 -31.64
C MET A 341 0.83 4.73 -32.79
N LYS A 342 0.48 4.41 -34.04
CA LYS A 342 1.02 5.11 -35.22
C LYS A 342 0.67 6.59 -35.20
N TYR A 343 -0.61 6.92 -34.96
CA TYR A 343 -1.06 8.30 -34.84
C TYR A 343 -0.25 9.08 -33.80
N LEU A 344 -0.12 8.58 -32.58
CA LEU A 344 0.64 9.23 -31.53
C LEU A 344 2.13 9.35 -31.91
N ALA A 345 2.71 8.33 -32.51
CA ALA A 345 4.10 8.37 -32.92
C ALA A 345 4.39 9.37 -34.06
N GLU A 346 3.43 9.63 -34.94
CA GLU A 346 3.54 10.59 -36.03
C GLU A 346 3.14 12.02 -35.62
N ASN A 347 2.46 12.18 -34.48
CA ASN A 347 1.94 13.46 -34.01
C ASN A 347 2.56 13.86 -32.65
N PRO A 348 3.68 14.62 -32.64
CA PRO A 348 4.37 15.01 -31.41
C PRO A 348 3.48 15.70 -30.37
N ASN A 349 2.56 16.57 -30.81
CA ASN A 349 1.65 17.26 -29.90
C ASN A 349 0.70 16.29 -29.19
N ALA A 350 0.15 15.32 -29.92
CA ALA A 350 -0.73 14.31 -29.34
C ALA A 350 0.04 13.38 -28.39
N TYR A 351 1.26 13.00 -28.74
CA TYR A 351 2.14 12.21 -27.86
C TYR A 351 2.49 12.98 -26.57
N ASN A 352 2.87 14.24 -26.69
CA ASN A 352 3.20 15.09 -25.54
C ASN A 352 1.98 15.30 -24.63
N GLN A 353 0.78 15.41 -25.20
CA GLN A 353 -0.46 15.49 -24.43
C GLN A 353 -0.72 14.21 -23.59
N SER A 354 -0.29 13.03 -24.04
CA SER A 354 -0.33 11.79 -23.26
C SER A 354 0.65 11.79 -22.07
N LEU A 355 1.73 12.56 -22.14
CA LEU A 355 2.74 12.68 -21.07
C LEU A 355 2.62 13.97 -20.26
N ARG A 356 1.61 14.80 -20.51
CA ARG A 356 1.43 16.11 -19.86
C ARG A 356 1.39 16.04 -18.33
N TRP A 357 0.87 14.94 -17.79
CA TRP A 357 0.83 14.65 -16.35
C TRP A 357 2.22 14.62 -15.69
N LYS A 358 3.30 14.39 -16.45
CA LYS A 358 4.68 14.47 -15.93
C LYS A 358 5.08 15.89 -15.52
N TYR A 359 4.40 16.90 -16.05
CA TYR A 359 4.70 18.32 -15.83
C TYR A 359 3.66 18.97 -14.92
N GLU A 360 2.38 18.64 -15.12
CA GLU A 360 1.27 19.22 -14.34
C GLU A 360 0.97 18.45 -13.06
N GLY A 361 1.53 17.24 -12.93
CA GLY A 361 1.19 16.30 -11.88
C GLY A 361 0.11 15.30 -12.31
N PRO A 362 0.07 14.12 -11.67
CA PRO A 362 -0.96 13.11 -11.93
C PRO A 362 -2.29 13.49 -11.26
N SER A 363 -3.36 12.80 -11.63
CA SER A 363 -4.68 13.00 -11.03
C SER A 363 -4.69 12.76 -9.52
N ASP A 364 -5.63 13.40 -8.81
CA ASP A 364 -5.84 13.18 -7.37
C ASP A 364 -6.14 11.72 -7.05
N SER A 365 -6.86 11.02 -7.93
CA SER A 365 -7.12 9.58 -7.79
C SER A 365 -5.84 8.76 -7.81
N PHE A 366 -4.92 9.05 -8.73
CA PHE A 366 -3.63 8.37 -8.80
C PHE A 366 -2.77 8.68 -7.57
N LYS A 367 -2.72 9.95 -7.13
CA LYS A 367 -2.02 10.32 -5.89
C LYS A 367 -2.59 9.55 -4.70
N ALA A 368 -3.91 9.56 -4.52
CA ALA A 368 -4.59 8.81 -3.47
C ALA A 368 -4.32 7.30 -3.53
N LEU A 369 -4.13 6.71 -4.70
CA LEU A 369 -3.71 5.31 -4.79
C LEU A 369 -2.27 5.12 -4.31
N VAL A 370 -1.31 5.85 -4.89
CA VAL A 370 0.13 5.67 -4.61
C VAL A 370 0.49 6.05 -3.18
N ASP A 371 -0.16 7.07 -2.61
CA ASP A 371 0.02 7.51 -1.23
C ASP A 371 -0.32 6.41 -0.20
N MET A 372 -1.08 5.36 -0.57
CA MET A 372 -1.28 4.21 0.31
C MET A 372 0.06 3.54 0.68
N ALA A 373 1.02 3.54 -0.24
CA ALA A 373 2.34 2.94 -0.03
C ALA A 373 3.28 3.81 0.80
N ALA A 374 2.88 5.04 1.16
CA ALA A 374 3.62 5.83 2.16
C ALA A 374 3.62 5.16 3.55
N VAL A 375 2.71 4.20 3.76
CA VAL A 375 2.73 3.31 4.92
C VAL A 375 3.02 1.89 4.45
N HIS A 376 4.13 1.34 4.94
CA HIS A 376 4.55 -0.02 4.62
C HIS A 376 3.42 -1.03 4.90
N SER A 377 3.27 -2.04 4.03
CA SER A 377 2.17 -3.01 4.11
C SER A 377 2.10 -3.73 5.46
N SER A 378 3.26 -4.06 6.04
CA SER A 378 3.36 -4.63 7.39
C SER A 378 2.84 -3.68 8.47
N CYS A 379 3.13 -2.38 8.41
CA CYS A 379 2.56 -1.42 9.36
C CYS A 379 1.03 -1.30 9.17
N ARG A 380 0.54 -1.31 7.93
CA ARG A 380 -0.90 -1.32 7.66
C ARG A 380 -1.59 -2.58 8.22
N LEU A 381 -0.92 -3.72 8.22
CA LEU A 381 -1.38 -4.93 8.92
C LEU A 381 -1.50 -4.71 10.43
N CYS A 382 -0.52 -4.08 11.07
CA CYS A 382 -0.60 -3.74 12.49
C CYS A 382 -1.77 -2.81 12.79
N ILE A 383 -1.96 -1.77 11.97
CA ILE A 383 -3.09 -0.82 12.10
C ILE A 383 -4.42 -1.55 11.95
N HIS A 384 -4.52 -2.46 10.98
CA HIS A 384 -5.70 -3.29 10.76
C HIS A 384 -6.02 -4.14 12.01
N LEU A 385 -5.04 -4.90 12.51
CA LEU A 385 -5.20 -5.72 13.72
C LEU A 385 -5.58 -4.90 14.95
N ALA A 386 -4.89 -3.79 15.19
CA ALA A 386 -5.17 -2.90 16.31
C ALA A 386 -6.59 -2.31 16.22
N THR A 387 -7.04 -1.95 15.01
CA THR A 387 -8.40 -1.46 14.78
C THR A 387 -9.42 -2.56 15.07
N VAL A 388 -9.21 -3.78 14.57
CA VAL A 388 -10.10 -4.93 14.81
C VAL A 388 -10.17 -5.29 16.29
N ILE A 389 -9.04 -5.24 17.03
CA ILE A 389 -9.02 -5.49 18.47
C ILE A 389 -9.89 -4.47 19.21
N GLN A 390 -9.72 -3.18 18.92
CA GLN A 390 -10.52 -2.12 19.54
C GLN A 390 -12.00 -2.23 19.18
N GLU A 391 -12.34 -2.53 17.93
CA GLU A 391 -13.74 -2.74 17.51
C GLU A 391 -14.40 -3.95 18.18
N LYS A 392 -13.64 -5.03 18.42
CA LYS A 392 -14.15 -6.19 19.18
C LYS A 392 -14.43 -5.82 20.64
N GLU A 393 -13.54 -5.02 21.25
CA GLU A 393 -13.74 -4.52 22.61
C GLU A 393 -14.97 -3.62 22.71
N GLU A 394 -15.14 -2.68 21.77
CA GLU A 394 -16.30 -1.76 21.72
C GLU A 394 -17.64 -2.49 21.53
N LYS A 395 -17.64 -3.66 20.90
CA LYS A 395 -18.83 -4.50 20.68
C LYS A 395 -19.14 -5.43 21.85
N SER A 396 -18.25 -5.53 22.85
CA SER A 396 -18.45 -6.38 24.02
C SER A 396 -19.54 -5.82 24.94
N SER A 397 -20.21 -6.71 25.69
CA SER A 397 -21.28 -6.32 26.64
C SER A 397 -20.79 -5.42 27.77
N ASP A 398 -19.51 -5.57 28.12
CA ASP A 398 -18.88 -4.91 29.27
C ASP A 398 -18.34 -3.52 28.88
N PHE A 399 -18.41 -3.18 27.59
CA PHE A 399 -17.92 -1.90 27.10
C PHE A 399 -18.80 -0.74 27.57
N LYS A 400 -18.14 0.38 27.94
CA LYS A 400 -18.82 1.60 28.41
C LYS A 400 -19.83 2.06 27.36
N LYS A 401 -21.09 2.24 27.77
CA LYS A 401 -22.10 2.91 26.95
C LYS A 401 -21.72 4.38 26.78
N ARG A 402 -21.55 4.79 25.53
CA ARG A 402 -21.19 6.16 25.13
C ARG A 402 -22.43 6.92 24.63
N PRO A 403 -22.67 8.15 25.10
CA PRO A 403 -23.74 9.00 24.57
C PRO A 403 -23.67 9.24 23.06
N CYS A 404 -22.48 9.51 22.52
CA CYS A 404 -22.19 9.82 21.11
C CYS A 404 -22.97 11.01 20.49
N LYS A 405 -23.90 11.61 21.23
CA LYS A 405 -24.66 12.79 20.86
C LYS A 405 -25.21 13.50 22.10
N CYS A 406 -25.41 14.80 21.99
CA CYS A 406 -25.95 15.67 23.03
C CYS A 406 -27.02 16.56 22.42
N THR A 407 -28.21 16.59 23.01
CA THR A 407 -29.34 17.41 22.54
C THR A 407 -29.62 18.52 23.54
N ARG A 408 -29.63 19.76 23.06
CA ARG A 408 -30.03 20.95 23.84
C ARG A 408 -31.02 21.78 23.02
N GLY A 409 -32.24 21.90 23.53
CA GLY A 409 -33.33 22.53 22.77
C GLY A 409 -33.65 21.72 21.50
N SER A 410 -33.69 22.40 20.35
CA SER A 410 -33.94 21.77 19.04
C SER A 410 -32.68 21.25 18.34
N GLU A 411 -31.49 21.49 18.90
CA GLU A 411 -30.22 21.12 18.26
C GLU A 411 -29.60 19.90 18.91
N THR A 412 -29.12 18.98 18.07
CA THR A 412 -28.33 17.82 18.48
C THR A 412 -26.92 17.95 17.93
N VAL A 413 -25.92 17.82 18.79
CA VAL A 413 -24.51 17.71 18.41
C VAL A 413 -24.16 16.23 18.39
N TYR A 414 -23.64 15.74 17.28
CA TYR A 414 -23.14 14.38 17.09
C TYR A 414 -21.63 14.35 17.25
N HIS A 415 -21.13 13.39 18.03
CA HIS A 415 -19.71 13.15 18.20
C HIS A 415 -19.27 12.07 17.23
N THR A 416 -18.35 12.43 16.34
CA THR A 416 -17.79 11.56 15.30
C THR A 416 -16.28 11.53 15.43
N TYR A 417 -15.65 10.49 14.89
CA TYR A 417 -14.20 10.30 14.99
C TYR A 417 -13.60 10.17 13.60
N VAL A 418 -12.49 10.86 13.35
CA VAL A 418 -11.83 10.83 12.04
C VAL A 418 -10.34 10.61 12.18
N ARG A 419 -9.75 9.79 11.32
CA ARG A 419 -8.29 9.68 11.17
C ARG A 419 -7.88 9.81 9.71
N GLU A 420 -6.66 10.26 9.46
CA GLU A 420 -6.05 10.10 8.14
C GLU A 420 -5.83 8.61 7.84
N ARG A 421 -6.14 8.17 6.62
CA ARG A 421 -5.82 6.82 6.14
C ARG A 421 -4.32 6.52 6.35
N GLY A 422 -4.02 5.38 6.97
CA GLY A 422 -2.64 4.99 7.29
C GLY A 422 -2.16 5.46 8.68
N ARG A 423 -2.98 6.21 9.42
CA ARG A 423 -2.79 6.47 10.86
C ARG A 423 -3.69 5.56 11.69
N PHE A 424 -3.43 5.54 13.00
CA PHE A 424 -4.19 4.73 13.95
C PHE A 424 -5.09 5.57 14.87
N LYS A 425 -4.53 6.63 15.48
CA LYS A 425 -5.24 7.52 16.38
C LYS A 425 -6.34 8.30 15.65
N MET A 426 -7.46 8.48 16.34
CA MET A 426 -8.64 9.17 15.86
C MET A 426 -8.76 10.53 16.55
N ASP A 427 -9.31 11.49 15.83
CA ASP A 427 -9.59 12.83 16.29
C ASP A 427 -11.10 13.08 16.37
N SER A 428 -11.54 13.71 17.46
CA SER A 428 -12.93 14.10 17.67
C SER A 428 -13.37 15.21 16.70
N ILE A 429 -14.53 15.00 16.08
CA ILE A 429 -15.23 15.93 15.21
C ILE A 429 -16.69 16.02 15.64
N PHE A 430 -17.19 17.24 15.81
CA PHE A 430 -18.55 17.50 16.22
C PHE A 430 -19.37 18.07 15.06
N LEU A 431 -20.54 17.47 14.81
CA LEU A 431 -21.44 17.88 13.74
C LEU A 431 -22.82 18.22 14.31
N ARG A 432 -23.43 19.31 13.86
CA ARG A 432 -24.73 19.78 14.36
C ARG A 432 -25.87 19.30 13.47
N SER A 433 -26.99 18.90 14.05
CA SER A 433 -28.19 18.43 13.35
C SER A 433 -28.72 19.42 12.33
N SER A 434 -28.56 20.73 12.59
CA SER A 434 -28.93 21.83 11.69
C SER A 434 -28.08 21.89 10.41
N ASN A 435 -26.87 21.33 10.43
CA ASN A 435 -25.90 21.40 9.34
C ASN A 435 -25.21 20.04 9.11
N LEU A 436 -25.98 18.95 9.10
CA LEU A 436 -25.49 17.63 8.68
C LEU A 436 -25.47 17.52 7.16
N THR A 437 -24.41 18.04 6.56
CA THR A 437 -24.13 17.99 5.12
C THR A 437 -22.72 17.45 4.86
N LEU A 438 -22.47 16.97 3.64
CA LEU A 438 -21.15 16.51 3.22
C LEU A 438 -20.12 17.63 3.28
N GLU A 439 -20.51 18.84 2.89
CA GLU A 439 -19.67 20.04 2.97
C GLU A 439 -19.32 20.39 4.42
N ALA A 440 -20.28 20.29 5.34
CA ALA A 440 -20.04 20.54 6.76
C ALA A 440 -19.09 19.51 7.37
N LEU A 441 -19.21 18.23 7.00
CA LEU A 441 -18.27 17.17 7.41
C LEU A 441 -16.86 17.48 6.90
N GLU A 442 -16.71 17.78 5.61
CA GLU A 442 -15.41 18.12 5.01
C GLU A 442 -14.79 19.35 5.68
N ALA A 443 -15.58 20.42 5.87
CA ALA A 443 -15.13 21.63 6.52
C ALA A 443 -14.71 21.38 7.98
N ALA A 444 -15.43 20.54 8.71
CA ALA A 444 -15.09 20.18 10.09
C ALA A 444 -13.79 19.35 10.15
N VAL A 445 -13.60 18.40 9.23
CA VAL A 445 -12.34 17.64 9.07
C VAL A 445 -11.18 18.59 8.77
N LEU A 446 -11.31 19.45 7.77
CA LEU A 446 -10.27 20.42 7.42
C LEU A 446 -9.96 21.35 8.60
N LYS A 447 -10.97 21.86 9.30
CA LYS A 447 -10.78 22.74 10.47
C LYS A 447 -10.02 22.02 11.59
N LYS A 448 -10.39 20.79 11.92
CA LYS A 448 -9.72 19.98 12.96
C LYS A 448 -8.27 19.68 12.59
N PHE A 449 -8.02 19.18 11.38
CA PHE A 449 -6.66 18.80 10.98
C PHE A 449 -5.76 20.03 10.78
N LYS A 450 -6.30 21.18 10.36
CA LYS A 450 -5.56 22.46 10.34
C LYS A 450 -5.21 22.95 11.74
N SER A 451 -6.12 22.86 12.71
CA SER A 451 -5.83 23.31 14.09
C SER A 451 -4.74 22.47 14.76
N LEU A 452 -4.65 21.18 14.39
CA LEU A 452 -3.59 20.26 14.82
C LEU A 452 -2.25 20.47 14.09
N LYS A 453 -2.17 21.40 13.13
CA LYS A 453 -1.01 21.56 12.23
C LYS A 453 -0.62 20.23 11.56
N HIS A 454 -1.63 19.48 11.14
CA HIS A 454 -1.45 18.12 10.65
C HIS A 454 -0.59 18.08 9.38
N VAL A 455 0.34 17.12 9.34
CA VAL A 455 1.15 16.81 8.16
C VAL A 455 0.69 15.46 7.60
N PRO A 456 0.20 15.41 6.34
CA PRO A 456 -0.21 14.16 5.73
C PRO A 456 0.93 13.14 5.67
N ILE A 457 0.61 11.87 5.87
CA ILE A 457 1.61 10.79 5.99
C ILE A 457 2.44 10.62 4.72
N TRP A 458 1.84 10.91 3.56
CA TRP A 458 2.50 10.82 2.25
C TRP A 458 3.44 11.98 1.94
N LYS A 459 3.46 13.05 2.74
CA LYS A 459 4.14 14.30 2.36
C LYS A 459 5.65 14.13 2.15
N GLN A 460 6.31 13.33 2.97
CA GLN A 460 7.75 13.12 2.83
C GLN A 460 8.11 12.18 1.67
N GLU A 461 7.21 11.23 1.39
CA GLU A 461 7.37 10.24 0.31
C GLU A 461 7.14 10.83 -1.08
N ARG A 462 6.22 11.80 -1.21
CA ARG A 462 5.96 12.41 -2.52
C ARG A 462 7.20 13.15 -3.06
N PRO A 463 7.50 13.00 -4.37
CA PRO A 463 8.52 13.79 -5.05
C PRO A 463 8.30 15.30 -4.84
N LYS A 464 9.39 16.06 -4.71
CA LYS A 464 9.35 17.52 -4.47
C LYS A 464 8.49 18.27 -5.50
N SER A 465 8.45 17.80 -6.74
CA SER A 465 7.66 18.39 -7.83
C SER A 465 6.15 18.34 -7.62
N ILE A 466 5.64 17.41 -6.80
CA ILE A 466 4.20 17.21 -6.55
C ILE A 466 3.84 17.14 -5.06
N ARG A 467 4.79 17.48 -4.18
CA ARG A 467 4.61 17.43 -2.73
C ARG A 467 3.56 18.42 -2.23
N GLY A 468 3.38 19.53 -2.94
CA GLY A 468 2.45 20.60 -2.54
C GLY A 468 2.96 21.39 -1.32
N GLY A 469 2.12 22.35 -0.88
CA GLY A 469 2.36 23.16 0.32
C GLY A 469 1.82 22.51 1.60
N ASP A 470 1.46 23.33 2.58
CA ASP A 470 0.81 22.92 3.84
C ASP A 470 -0.73 22.91 3.75
N GLU A 471 -1.28 23.22 2.57
CA GLU A 471 -2.71 23.20 2.35
C GLU A 471 -3.22 21.75 2.31
N LEU A 472 -4.21 21.46 3.15
CA LEU A 472 -4.93 20.19 3.15
C LEU A 472 -6.10 20.28 2.18
N LYS A 473 -6.13 19.36 1.22
CA LYS A 473 -7.29 19.11 0.35
C LYS A 473 -7.86 17.74 0.68
N VAL A 474 -9.13 17.68 1.05
CA VAL A 474 -9.83 16.40 1.23
C VAL A 474 -10.14 15.83 -0.15
N TYR A 475 -9.72 14.59 -0.37
CA TYR A 475 -10.11 13.81 -1.54
C TYR A 475 -11.37 13.01 -1.25
N ARG A 476 -11.38 12.29 -0.12
CA ARG A 476 -12.50 11.45 0.31
C ARG A 476 -12.59 11.36 1.82
N VAL A 477 -13.82 11.26 2.33
CA VAL A 477 -14.14 10.86 3.70
C VAL A 477 -15.09 9.67 3.62
N TYR A 478 -14.78 8.58 4.31
CA TYR A 478 -15.54 7.33 4.25
C TYR A 478 -15.53 6.59 5.58
N PRO A 479 -16.54 5.75 5.89
CA PRO A 479 -16.58 4.99 7.13
C PRO A 479 -15.38 4.03 7.27
N VAL A 480 -14.86 3.89 8.49
CA VAL A 480 -13.82 2.88 8.80
C VAL A 480 -14.35 1.48 8.51
N GLY A 481 -13.47 0.60 8.03
CA GLY A 481 -13.80 -0.81 7.74
C GLY A 481 -14.08 -1.11 6.26
N LEU A 482 -14.11 -0.10 5.39
CA LEU A 482 -14.15 -0.31 3.95
C LEU A 482 -12.79 -0.79 3.41
N THR A 483 -12.83 -1.64 2.38
CA THR A 483 -11.64 -2.00 1.59
C THR A 483 -11.10 -0.79 0.81
N GLN A 484 -9.86 -0.85 0.34
CA GLN A 484 -9.28 0.27 -0.42
C GLN A 484 -9.96 0.44 -1.78
N ARG A 485 -10.41 -0.64 -2.43
CA ARG A 485 -11.26 -0.58 -3.63
C ARG A 485 -12.52 0.24 -3.33
N GLN A 486 -13.19 -0.05 -2.21
CA GLN A 486 -14.39 0.66 -1.82
C GLN A 486 -14.11 2.12 -1.52
N ALA A 487 -13.12 2.39 -0.67
CA ALA A 487 -12.75 3.74 -0.26
C ALA A 487 -12.37 4.63 -1.45
N LEU A 488 -11.61 4.13 -2.42
CA LEU A 488 -11.09 4.93 -3.53
C LEU A 488 -12.08 5.04 -4.71
N TYR A 489 -12.80 3.97 -5.04
CA TYR A 489 -13.47 3.86 -6.34
C TYR A 489 -14.98 3.60 -6.28
N THR A 490 -15.49 2.89 -5.26
CA THR A 490 -16.92 2.49 -5.27
C THR A 490 -17.80 3.23 -4.26
N PHE A 491 -17.27 3.56 -3.08
CA PHE A 491 -18.03 4.23 -2.03
C PHE A 491 -18.06 5.74 -2.25
N LYS A 492 -19.26 6.28 -2.10
CA LYS A 492 -19.54 7.70 -1.90
C LYS A 492 -20.90 7.81 -1.24
N PHE A 493 -21.05 8.76 -0.32
CA PHE A 493 -22.38 9.13 0.14
C PHE A 493 -23.18 9.64 -1.05
N LYS A 494 -24.43 9.19 -1.20
CA LYS A 494 -25.30 9.61 -2.30
C LYS A 494 -25.76 11.07 -2.19
N GLY A 495 -25.59 11.66 -1.01
CA GLY A 495 -25.90 13.05 -0.68
C GLY A 495 -26.03 13.24 0.83
N ASP A 496 -26.45 14.42 1.25
CA ASP A 496 -26.55 14.78 2.67
C ASP A 496 -27.51 13.89 3.47
N ALA A 497 -28.60 13.43 2.84
CA ALA A 497 -29.55 12.51 3.48
C ALA A 497 -28.93 11.15 3.82
N ASP A 498 -28.04 10.65 2.96
CA ASP A 498 -27.33 9.38 3.16
C ASP A 498 -26.29 9.51 4.29
N LEU A 499 -25.55 10.62 4.32
CA LEU A 499 -24.66 10.96 5.44
C LEU A 499 -25.44 11.08 6.76
N ARG A 500 -26.55 11.82 6.76
CA ARG A 500 -27.41 12.00 7.94
C ARG A 500 -27.88 10.66 8.48
N SER A 501 -28.41 9.80 7.60
CA SER A 501 -28.85 8.46 7.97
C SER A 501 -27.70 7.63 8.55
N HIS A 502 -26.49 7.73 7.98
CA HIS A 502 -25.33 7.05 8.52
C HIS A 502 -24.97 7.53 9.94
N ILE A 503 -24.90 8.85 10.16
CA ILE A 503 -24.56 9.44 11.47
C ILE A 503 -25.63 9.09 12.53
N GLU A 504 -26.90 9.14 12.16
CA GLU A 504 -28.01 8.88 13.10
C GLU A 504 -28.13 7.41 13.50
N ASN A 505 -27.81 6.49 12.58
CA ASN A 505 -27.94 5.04 12.79
C ASN A 505 -26.68 4.38 13.38
N ASN A 506 -25.53 5.06 13.38
CA ASN A 506 -24.27 4.51 13.88
C ASN A 506 -23.77 5.36 15.06
N PRO A 507 -23.81 4.86 16.31
CA PRO A 507 -23.31 5.60 17.46
C PRO A 507 -21.80 5.80 17.34
N CYS A 508 -21.33 7.02 17.59
CA CYS A 508 -19.91 7.40 17.52
C CYS A 508 -19.27 6.99 16.18
N PRO A 509 -19.83 7.44 15.03
CA PRO A 509 -19.39 6.96 13.73
C PRO A 509 -17.92 7.34 13.51
N LYS A 510 -17.16 6.39 12.95
CA LYS A 510 -15.74 6.51 12.70
C LYS A 510 -15.50 6.61 11.20
N PHE A 511 -14.72 7.61 10.79
CA PHE A 511 -14.35 7.82 9.39
C PHE A 511 -12.83 7.82 9.20
N GLU A 512 -12.42 7.50 7.99
CA GLU A 512 -11.10 7.81 7.48
C GLU A 512 -11.19 8.94 6.46
N VAL A 513 -10.17 9.78 6.43
CA VAL A 513 -9.98 10.82 5.42
C VAL A 513 -8.74 10.54 4.58
N ILE A 514 -8.84 10.78 3.27
CA ILE A 514 -7.70 10.82 2.35
C ILE A 514 -7.46 12.27 1.97
N PHE A 515 -6.26 12.77 2.24
CA PHE A 515 -5.78 14.06 1.73
C PHE A 515 -4.96 13.86 0.45
N VAL A 516 -4.96 14.83 -0.48
CA VAL A 516 -4.21 14.76 -1.75
C VAL A 516 -3.50 16.04 -2.14
#